data_AF-A0A497F4E4-F1
#
_entry.id   AF-A0A497F4E4-F1
#
_cell.length_a   1.000
_cell.length_b   1.000
_cell.length_c   1.000
_cell.angle_alpha   90.00
_cell.angle_beta   90.00
_cell.angle_gamma   90.00
#
_symmetry.space_group_name_H-M   'P 1'
#
loop_
_entity.id
_entity.type
_entity.pdbx_description
1 polymer ?
#
loop_
_entity_poly.entity_id
_entity_poly.type
_entity_poly.pdbx_seq_one_letter_code
_entity_poly.pdbx_strand_id
1 'polypeptide(L)'
;MIVGSSEVFEAISHPIRIRILEMLVKKPLRFADLKRRLGFKSSGQLDFHLKKLRGLIELDDDGRYTLTAQGYAALQALATFKRYWWQRWAFHFNAILYLLANLFCFNGLSSVVELCFTCFYGLDVVLRVLVGVQKGIFGGCEFKFD
;
A
#
# COMPACT_ATOMS: atom_id res chain seq x y z
N MET A 1 -25.54 -7.57 -5.22
CA MET A 1 -25.45 -7.11 -3.82
C MET A 1 -24.39 -6.02 -3.77
N ILE A 2 -24.70 -4.85 -3.22
CA ILE A 2 -23.69 -3.82 -2.96
C ILE A 2 -22.99 -4.23 -1.66
N VAL A 3 -21.72 -4.64 -1.74
CA VAL A 3 -20.90 -4.93 -0.56
C VAL A 3 -20.64 -3.61 0.17
N GLY A 4 -20.89 -3.58 1.48
CA GLY A 4 -20.65 -2.38 2.29
C GLY A 4 -19.15 -2.09 2.43
N SER A 5 -18.78 -0.81 2.57
CA SER A 5 -17.36 -0.41 2.75
C SER A 5 -16.70 -1.06 3.97
N SER A 6 -17.45 -1.30 5.04
CA SER A 6 -16.99 -2.03 6.24
C SER A 6 -16.67 -3.49 5.95
N GLU A 7 -17.48 -4.16 5.14
CA GLU A 7 -17.29 -5.57 4.76
C GLU A 7 -16.10 -5.71 3.80
N VAL A 8 -15.93 -4.79 2.85
CA VAL A 8 -14.73 -4.73 2.01
C VAL A 8 -13.48 -4.53 2.86
N PHE A 9 -13.52 -3.61 3.82
CA PHE A 9 -12.39 -3.35 4.72
C PHE A 9 -12.08 -4.57 5.60
N GLU A 10 -13.10 -5.19 6.18
CA GLU A 10 -12.95 -6.43 6.93
C GLU A 10 -12.35 -7.52 6.05
N ALA A 11 -12.73 -7.62 4.77
CA ALA A 11 -12.21 -8.60 3.82
C ALA A 11 -10.74 -8.39 3.46
N ILE A 12 -10.28 -7.15 3.31
CA ILE A 12 -8.90 -6.85 2.90
C ILE A 12 -7.93 -6.65 4.07
N SER A 13 -8.38 -6.71 5.32
CA SER A 13 -7.51 -6.49 6.50
C SER A 13 -6.53 -7.64 6.82
N HIS A 14 -6.69 -8.82 6.21
CA HIS A 14 -5.83 -9.98 6.51
C HIS A 14 -4.82 -10.24 5.40
N PRO A 15 -3.53 -10.49 5.71
CA PRO A 15 -2.45 -10.59 4.72
C PRO A 15 -2.68 -11.70 3.68
N ILE A 16 -3.20 -12.85 4.09
CA ILE A 16 -3.53 -13.95 3.18
C ILE A 16 -4.59 -13.53 2.15
N ARG A 17 -5.61 -12.77 2.55
CA ARG A 17 -6.69 -12.35 1.66
C ARG A 17 -6.17 -11.36 0.62
N ILE A 18 -5.33 -10.42 1.04
CA ILE A 18 -4.60 -9.53 0.13
C ILE A 18 -3.77 -10.35 -0.86
N ARG A 19 -3.06 -11.37 -0.38
CA ARG A 19 -2.24 -12.23 -1.24
C ARG A 19 -3.05 -13.00 -2.27
N ILE A 20 -4.27 -13.43 -1.92
CA ILE A 20 -5.22 -14.03 -2.88
C ILE A 20 -5.55 -13.01 -3.97
N LEU A 21 -5.98 -11.80 -3.60
CA LEU A 21 -6.32 -10.74 -4.55
C LEU A 21 -5.12 -10.37 -5.46
N GLU A 22 -3.91 -10.28 -4.91
CA GLU A 22 -2.65 -10.05 -5.66
C GLU A 22 -2.31 -11.16 -6.67
N MET A 23 -2.76 -12.40 -6.45
CA MET A 23 -2.58 -13.47 -7.42
C MET A 23 -3.65 -13.43 -8.51
N LEU A 24 -4.90 -13.15 -8.13
CA LEU A 24 -6.03 -13.09 -9.04
C LEU A 24 -5.95 -11.92 -10.00
N VAL A 25 -5.36 -10.79 -9.59
CA VAL A 25 -5.11 -9.64 -10.49
C VAL A 25 -4.15 -9.99 -11.64
N LYS A 26 -3.26 -10.97 -11.43
CA LYS A 26 -2.28 -11.39 -12.45
C LYS A 26 -2.87 -12.37 -13.45
N LYS A 27 -3.73 -13.27 -12.97
CA LYS A 27 -4.48 -14.20 -13.80
C LYS A 27 -5.59 -14.89 -13.00
N PRO A 28 -6.66 -15.33 -13.66
CA PRO A 28 -7.63 -16.24 -13.06
C PRO A 28 -6.99 -17.55 -12.61
N LEU A 29 -7.40 -18.09 -11.46
CA LEU A 29 -6.83 -19.30 -10.86
C LEU A 29 -7.90 -20.27 -10.36
N ARG A 30 -7.69 -21.58 -10.54
CA ARG A 30 -8.54 -22.60 -9.92
C ARG A 30 -8.29 -22.69 -8.41
N PHE A 31 -9.25 -23.24 -7.67
CA PHE A 31 -9.12 -23.50 -6.24
C PHE A 31 -7.83 -24.28 -5.89
N ALA A 32 -7.54 -25.35 -6.65
CA ALA A 32 -6.36 -26.17 -6.45
C ALA A 32 -5.05 -25.39 -6.66
N ASP A 33 -5.03 -24.45 -7.63
CA ASP A 33 -3.87 -23.60 -7.88
C ASP A 33 -3.63 -22.62 -6.74
N LEU A 34 -4.69 -21.97 -6.24
CA LEU A 34 -4.61 -21.09 -5.08
C LEU A 34 -4.11 -21.86 -3.84
N LYS A 35 -4.67 -23.05 -3.58
CA LYS A 35 -4.27 -23.90 -2.45
C LYS A 35 -2.79 -24.25 -2.51
N ARG A 36 -2.31 -24.67 -3.68
CA ARG A 36 -0.91 -25.04 -3.93
C ARG A 36 0.02 -23.83 -3.80
N ARG A 37 -0.32 -22.69 -4.39
CA ARG A 37 0.51 -21.46 -4.37
C ARG A 37 0.61 -20.83 -2.98
N LEU A 38 -0.44 -20.96 -2.16
CA LEU A 38 -0.47 -20.43 -0.79
C LEU A 38 0.05 -21.43 0.26
N GLY A 39 0.33 -22.68 -0.14
CA GLY A 39 0.86 -23.70 0.77
C GLY A 39 -0.14 -24.18 1.83
N PHE A 40 -1.45 -24.08 1.57
CA PHE A 40 -2.46 -24.54 2.53
C PHE A 40 -2.51 -26.06 2.61
N LYS A 41 -2.47 -26.58 3.84
CA LYS A 41 -2.58 -28.02 4.10
C LYS A 41 -4.00 -28.52 3.88
N SER A 42 -5.00 -27.82 4.42
CA SER A 42 -6.40 -28.20 4.28
C SER A 42 -7.15 -27.33 3.26
N SER A 43 -8.15 -27.91 2.60
CA SER A 43 -9.07 -27.16 1.73
C SER A 43 -9.92 -26.18 2.52
N GLY A 44 -10.34 -26.55 3.74
CA GLY A 44 -11.17 -25.69 4.61
C GLY A 44 -10.51 -24.36 4.97
N GLN A 45 -9.17 -24.31 5.08
CA GLN A 45 -8.44 -23.06 5.31
C GLN A 45 -8.62 -22.06 4.16
N LEU A 46 -8.44 -22.53 2.92
CA LEU A 46 -8.62 -21.67 1.75
C LEU A 46 -10.10 -21.28 1.58
N ASP A 47 -11.01 -22.24 1.73
CA ASP A 47 -12.45 -22.00 1.61
C ASP A 47 -12.95 -20.93 2.61
N PHE A 48 -12.44 -20.95 3.85
CA PHE A 48 -12.73 -19.92 4.84
C PHE A 48 -12.34 -18.51 4.36
N HIS A 49 -11.16 -18.36 3.77
CA HIS A 49 -10.72 -17.06 3.25
C HIS A 49 -11.52 -16.62 2.02
N LEU A 50 -11.85 -17.55 1.11
CA LEU A 50 -12.63 -17.24 -0.09
C LEU A 50 -14.07 -16.82 0.26
N LYS A 51 -14.68 -17.46 1.27
CA LYS A 51 -15.99 -17.04 1.80
C LYS A 51 -15.99 -15.60 2.31
N LYS A 52 -14.90 -15.18 2.98
CA LYS A 52 -14.71 -13.81 3.45
C LYS A 52 -14.34 -12.80 2.36
N LEU A 53 -14.04 -13.26 1.15
CA LEU A 53 -13.78 -12.45 -0.04
C LEU A 53 -15.00 -12.34 -0.98
N ARG A 54 -16.15 -12.87 -0.57
CA ARG A 54 -17.39 -12.80 -1.37
C ARG A 54 -17.68 -11.35 -1.79
N GLY A 55 -18.00 -11.17 -3.07
CA GLY A 55 -18.24 -9.86 -3.68
C GLY A 55 -16.98 -9.13 -4.17
N LEU A 56 -15.79 -9.49 -3.70
CA LEU A 56 -14.50 -9.04 -4.25
C LEU A 56 -13.95 -10.03 -5.30
N ILE A 57 -14.37 -11.28 -5.22
CA ILE A 57 -14.02 -12.35 -6.16
C ILE A 57 -15.27 -13.01 -6.72
N GLU A 58 -15.15 -13.54 -7.93
CA GLU A 58 -16.18 -14.34 -8.60
C GLU A 58 -15.56 -15.52 -9.34
N LEU A 59 -16.38 -16.49 -9.75
CA LEU A 59 -15.97 -17.60 -10.60
C LEU A 59 -16.31 -17.26 -12.05
N ASP A 60 -15.34 -17.44 -12.95
CA ASP A 60 -15.59 -17.39 -14.39
C ASP A 60 -16.30 -18.66 -14.89
N ASP A 61 -16.68 -18.66 -16.17
CA ASP A 61 -17.37 -19.78 -16.82
C ASP A 61 -16.58 -21.09 -16.81
N ASP A 62 -15.25 -21.01 -16.65
CA ASP A 62 -14.35 -22.17 -16.57
C ASP A 62 -14.11 -22.66 -15.13
N GLY A 63 -14.75 -22.04 -14.13
CA GLY A 63 -14.60 -22.36 -12.72
C GLY A 63 -13.27 -21.90 -12.11
N ARG A 64 -12.72 -20.80 -12.62
CA ARG A 64 -11.53 -20.12 -12.07
C ARG A 64 -11.97 -18.88 -11.31
N TYR A 65 -11.33 -18.60 -10.19
CA TYR A 65 -11.54 -17.37 -9.44
C TYR A 65 -10.92 -16.20 -10.20
N THR A 66 -11.66 -15.10 -10.27
CA THR A 66 -11.24 -13.80 -10.81
C THR A 66 -11.69 -12.67 -9.88
N LEU A 67 -11.13 -11.47 -10.06
CA LEU A 67 -11.52 -10.28 -9.31
C LEU A 67 -12.77 -9.65 -9.92
N THR A 68 -13.71 -9.24 -9.07
CA THR A 68 -14.82 -8.36 -9.47
C THR A 68 -14.30 -6.93 -9.62
N ALA A 69 -15.11 -6.05 -10.22
CA ALA A 69 -14.80 -4.61 -10.27
C ALA A 69 -14.52 -4.00 -8.87
N GLN A 70 -15.27 -4.45 -7.85
CA GLN A 70 -15.04 -4.04 -6.46
C GLN A 70 -13.73 -4.61 -5.89
N GLY A 71 -13.38 -5.85 -6.24
CA GLY A 71 -12.09 -6.45 -5.91
C GLY A 71 -10.91 -5.67 -6.45
N TYR A 72 -10.97 -5.21 -7.70
CA TYR A 72 -9.96 -4.34 -8.30
C TYR A 72 -9.84 -3.01 -7.56
N ALA A 73 -10.97 -2.34 -7.31
CA ALA A 73 -10.98 -1.07 -6.58
C ALA A 73 -10.41 -1.20 -5.16
N ALA A 74 -10.76 -2.27 -4.44
CA ALA A 74 -10.26 -2.54 -3.10
C ALA A 74 -8.74 -2.77 -3.09
N LEU A 75 -8.22 -3.56 -4.03
CA LEU A 75 -6.78 -3.82 -4.15
C LEU A 75 -6.00 -2.54 -4.52
N GLN A 76 -6.55 -1.70 -5.40
CA GLN A 76 -5.97 -0.42 -5.79
C GLN A 76 -5.93 0.58 -4.61
N ALA A 77 -7.02 0.65 -3.83
CA ALA A 77 -7.06 1.45 -2.61
C ALA A 77 -5.96 1.00 -1.63
N LEU A 78 -5.83 -0.31 -1.40
CA LEU A 78 -4.80 -0.85 -0.52
C LEU A 78 -3.37 -0.53 -1.01
N ALA A 79 -3.11 -0.68 -2.31
CA ALA A 79 -1.82 -0.33 -2.90
C ALA A 79 -1.47 1.15 -2.68
N THR A 80 -2.48 2.02 -2.74
CA THR A 80 -2.35 3.45 -2.45
C THR A 80 -2.08 3.70 -0.96
N PHE A 81 -2.80 3.04 -0.05
CA PHE A 81 -2.60 3.18 1.39
C PHE A 81 -1.22 2.71 1.86
N LYS A 82 -0.74 1.56 1.37
CA LYS A 82 0.59 1.02 1.67
C LYS A 82 1.70 2.04 1.32
N ARG A 83 1.45 2.88 0.33
CA ARG A 83 2.37 3.91 -0.16
C ARG A 83 2.26 5.23 0.63
N TYR A 84 1.05 5.63 1.03
CA TYR A 84 0.80 6.90 1.71
C TYR A 84 1.24 6.92 3.18
N TRP A 85 1.09 5.80 3.90
CA TRP A 85 1.36 5.76 5.34
C TRP A 85 2.83 6.02 5.69
N TRP A 86 3.76 5.56 4.85
CA TRP A 86 5.19 5.83 5.01
C TRP A 86 5.54 7.31 4.81
N GLN A 87 4.80 8.01 3.94
CA GLN A 87 5.08 9.42 3.61
C GLN A 87 4.61 10.38 4.70
N ARG A 88 3.43 10.14 5.29
CA ARG A 88 2.85 11.01 6.32
C ARG A 88 3.72 11.05 7.59
N TRP A 89 4.16 9.87 8.05
CA TRP A 89 5.02 9.76 9.24
C TRP A 89 6.42 10.30 9.00
N ALA A 90 7.00 10.05 7.81
CA ALA A 90 8.30 10.60 7.45
C ALA A 90 8.27 12.14 7.43
N PHE A 91 7.21 12.76 6.91
CA PHE A 91 7.05 14.21 6.90
C PHE A 91 6.98 14.78 8.32
N HIS A 92 6.12 14.23 9.18
CA HIS A 92 5.98 14.71 10.56
C HIS A 92 7.25 14.55 11.37
N PHE A 93 7.93 13.40 11.25
CA PHE A 93 9.19 13.15 11.93
C PHE A 93 10.29 14.13 11.48
N ASN A 94 10.39 14.38 10.17
CA ASN A 94 11.37 15.30 9.61
C ASN A 94 11.09 16.76 9.99
N ALA A 95 9.81 17.16 9.99
CA ALA A 95 9.39 18.50 10.43
C ALA A 95 9.70 18.73 11.92
N ILE A 96 9.47 17.73 12.78
CA ILE A 96 9.80 17.81 14.20
C ILE A 96 11.31 17.93 14.40
N LEU A 97 12.12 17.11 13.73
CA LEU A 97 13.59 17.20 13.78
C LEU A 97 14.09 18.57 13.32
N TYR A 98 13.52 19.13 12.26
CA TYR A 98 13.86 20.46 11.76
C TYR A 98 13.55 21.56 12.80
N LEU A 99 12.37 21.52 13.44
CA LEU A 99 12.00 22.49 14.46
C LEU A 99 12.91 22.40 15.69
N LEU A 100 13.24 21.18 16.14
CA LEU A 100 14.16 20.96 17.26
C LEU A 100 15.59 21.42 16.94
N ALA A 101 16.09 21.15 15.74
CA ALA A 101 17.42 21.57 15.31
C ALA A 101 17.54 23.11 15.26
N ASN A 102 16.51 23.80 14.75
CA ASN A 102 16.45 25.26 14.75
C ASN A 102 16.38 25.84 16.17
N LEU A 103 15.55 25.26 17.04
CA LEU A 103 15.44 25.70 18.45
C LEU A 103 16.77 25.51 19.22
N PHE A 104 17.50 24.44 18.90
CA PHE A 104 18.82 24.16 19.48
C PHE A 104 19.89 25.12 18.97
N CYS A 105 19.95 25.39 17.65
CA CYS A 105 20.94 26.31 17.08
C CYS A 105 20.73 27.77 17.52
N PHE A 106 19.47 28.22 17.65
CA PHE A 106 19.10 29.58 18.03
C PHE A 106 19.77 30.08 19.33
N ASN A 107 20.29 29.18 20.17
CA ASN A 107 20.96 29.50 21.42
C ASN A 107 22.50 29.58 21.34
N GLY A 108 23.16 29.50 20.16
CA GLY A 108 24.63 29.43 20.16
C GLY A 108 25.47 29.65 18.89
N LEU A 109 24.93 30.02 17.71
CA LEU A 109 25.78 30.19 16.51
C LEU A 109 25.47 31.47 15.71
N SER A 110 26.49 32.06 15.09
CA SER A 110 26.37 33.31 14.32
C SER A 110 25.31 33.21 13.21
N SER A 111 24.46 34.25 13.09
CA SER A 111 23.22 34.30 12.31
C SER A 111 23.33 33.95 10.81
N VAL A 112 24.51 34.11 10.21
CA VAL A 112 24.78 33.81 8.79
C VAL A 112 24.96 32.32 8.51
N VAL A 113 25.50 31.55 9.46
CA VAL A 113 25.74 30.10 9.29
C VAL A 113 24.42 29.32 9.44
N GLU A 114 23.53 29.82 10.30
CA GLU A 114 22.17 29.28 10.46
C GLU A 114 21.31 29.44 9.20
N LEU A 115 21.36 30.60 8.54
CA LEU A 115 20.62 30.85 7.29
C LEU A 115 21.08 29.92 6.15
N CYS A 116 22.38 29.65 6.06
CA CYS A 116 22.92 28.70 5.07
C CYS A 116 22.51 27.26 5.37
N PHE A 117 22.59 26.82 6.63
CA PHE A 117 22.19 25.46 7.02
C PHE A 117 20.67 25.23 6.85
N THR A 118 19.84 26.19 7.23
CA THR A 118 18.38 26.10 7.07
C THR A 118 17.96 26.01 5.61
N CYS A 119 18.56 26.81 4.72
CA CYS A 119 18.32 26.71 3.28
C CYS A 119 18.77 25.36 2.69
N PHE A 120 19.96 24.87 3.05
CA PHE A 120 20.52 23.64 2.48
C PHE A 120 19.78 22.38 2.96
N TYR A 121 19.51 22.28 4.27
CA TYR A 121 18.74 21.16 4.84
C TYR A 121 17.26 21.24 4.49
N GLY A 122 16.67 22.45 4.44
CA GLY A 122 15.30 22.65 3.99
C GLY A 122 15.11 22.19 2.54
N LEU A 123 16.04 22.55 1.65
CA LEU A 123 16.00 22.11 0.26
C LEU A 123 16.21 20.60 0.12
N ASP A 124 17.17 19.99 0.84
CA ASP A 124 17.39 18.53 0.82
C ASP A 124 16.18 17.74 1.34
N VAL A 125 15.53 18.23 2.41
CA VAL A 125 14.30 17.64 2.95
C VAL A 125 13.16 17.72 1.94
N VAL A 126 12.93 18.90 1.35
CA VAL A 126 11.89 19.09 0.33
C VAL A 126 12.17 18.22 -0.89
N LEU A 127 13.43 18.14 -1.34
CA LEU A 127 13.84 17.31 -2.47
C LEU A 127 13.64 15.82 -2.16
N ARG A 128 14.00 15.33 -0.97
CA ARG A 128 13.80 13.92 -0.57
C ARG A 128 12.34 13.56 -0.40
N VAL A 129 11.52 14.48 0.13
CA VAL A 129 10.07 14.29 0.22
C VAL A 129 9.46 14.27 -1.19
N LEU A 130 9.80 15.21 -2.07
CA LEU A 130 9.29 15.25 -3.44
C LEU A 130 9.78 14.08 -4.30
N VAL A 131 11.05 13.69 -4.19
CA VAL A 131 11.62 12.52 -4.88
C VAL A 131 11.06 11.23 -4.29
N GLY A 132 10.84 11.16 -2.97
CA GLY A 132 10.17 10.01 -2.33
C GLY A 132 8.69 9.91 -2.72
N VAL A 133 8.04 11.05 -2.92
CA VAL A 133 6.68 11.15 -3.46
C VAL A 133 6.65 10.71 -4.93
N GLN A 134 7.55 11.22 -5.78
CA GLN A 134 7.64 10.82 -7.20
C GLN A 134 8.05 9.36 -7.37
N LYS A 135 9.10 8.88 -6.71
CA LYS A 135 9.52 7.47 -6.78
C LYS A 135 8.48 6.54 -6.17
N GLY A 136 7.74 6.99 -5.16
CA GLY A 136 6.56 6.29 -4.67
C GLY A 136 5.46 6.22 -5.73
N ILE A 137 5.09 7.34 -6.35
CA ILE A 137 4.02 7.42 -7.35
C ILE A 137 4.35 6.64 -8.63
N PHE A 138 5.58 6.73 -9.15
CA PHE A 138 6.00 6.15 -10.43
C PHE A 138 6.73 4.80 -10.30
N GLY A 139 7.26 4.43 -9.14
CA GLY A 139 8.11 3.24 -8.97
C GLY A 139 7.38 1.91 -8.77
N GLY A 140 6.09 1.81 -9.12
CA GLY A 140 5.32 0.58 -8.89
C GLY A 140 4.17 0.33 -9.87
N CYS A 141 4.17 0.98 -11.03
CA CYS A 141 3.26 0.64 -12.11
C CYS A 141 4.04 0.41 -13.40
N GLU A 142 4.78 -0.70 -13.40
CA GLU A 142 4.78 -1.57 -14.57
C GLU A 142 3.75 -2.68 -14.29
N PHE A 143 2.47 -2.31 -14.19
CA PHE A 143 1.39 -3.26 -14.41
C PHE A 143 1.11 -3.18 -15.90
N LYS A 144 1.87 -3.97 -16.64
CA LYS A 144 1.70 -4.14 -18.07
C LYS A 144 0.36 -4.83 -18.28
N PHE A 145 -0.62 -4.05 -18.73
CA PHE A 145 -1.81 -4.60 -19.37
C PHE A 145 -1.39 -4.91 -20.82
N ASP A 146 -0.88 -6.12 -21.02
CA ASP A 146 -0.88 -6.77 -22.34
C ASP A 146 -2.07 -7.73 -22.37
#